data_AF-A0A4S4A322-F1
#
_entry.id   AF-A0A4S4A322-F1
#
_cell.length_a   1.000
_cell.length_b   1.000
_cell.length_c   1.000
_cell.angle_alpha   90.00
_cell.angle_beta   90.00
_cell.angle_gamma   90.00
#
_symmetry.space_group_name_H-M   'P 1'
#
loop_
_entity.id
_entity.type
_entity.pdbx_description
1 polymer ?
#
loop_
_entity_poly.entity_id
_entity_poly.type
_entity_poly.pdbx_seq_one_letter_code
_entity_poly.pdbx_strand_id
1 'polypeptide(L)'
;MMVRTIFPLMFISATMLAMPALAQGENHLQIIVSKQQQTLSVYDGNTVIATSRVSTGKEGHTTPSGIFSIIQKAKYHESNLYSNAPMPWMQRITWSGVALHESSSVPNRPASHGCVRLPAEFARKLYGMTTLGAQVIITDAPVVPFAIQHPFLFAPAHQQDQPQLLSDAKLRGADVAPGKKPIEVAMIDLPAAKAAPSPINPSPLRILITYRDEQQTIRDAQALLQELGFDTGGIDGQTGTLTREAIKGFKRWKSLNPKGRLITPEFMAALYQSANKPMPPRGHLYVRQDFKPLFDAPVKIAQPDQPLGTFFLVATAIDQKTGNATWQALTLDDARSQTDDTTSIVTIHRHDDNKPASEQSSINAVLDRISLEPTTRARIETAMTAGTSLTITDQGVGPETSDGTDFITIIPPKNR
;
A
#
# COMPACT_ATOMS: atom_id res chain seq x y z
N MET A 1 18.02 52.53 61.19
CA MET A 1 18.52 51.96 59.91
C MET A 1 17.93 50.57 59.75
N MET A 2 17.14 50.36 58.70
CA MET A 2 16.41 49.11 58.40
C MET A 2 17.38 47.94 58.15
N VAL A 3 17.16 46.82 58.85
CA VAL A 3 17.82 45.54 58.57
C VAL A 3 16.95 44.78 57.58
N ARG A 4 17.47 44.59 56.35
CA ARG A 4 16.82 43.83 55.27
C ARG A 4 16.98 42.33 55.53
N THR A 5 15.87 41.63 55.63
CA THR A 5 15.79 40.17 55.60
C THR A 5 15.96 39.68 54.16
N ILE A 6 16.92 38.77 53.93
CA ILE A 6 17.11 38.08 52.65
C ILE A 6 16.56 36.66 52.82
N PHE A 7 15.49 36.35 52.09
CA PHE A 7 14.97 34.99 51.90
C PHE A 7 15.74 34.36 50.72
N PRO A 8 16.41 33.20 50.88
CA PRO A 8 16.92 32.47 49.72
C PRO A 8 15.79 31.59 49.16
N LEU A 9 15.37 31.89 47.93
CA LEU A 9 14.46 31.05 47.17
C LEU A 9 15.28 29.92 46.52
N MET A 10 15.19 28.72 47.09
CA MET A 10 15.78 27.50 46.52
C MET A 10 14.98 27.12 45.27
N PHE A 11 15.53 27.35 44.08
CA PHE A 11 15.03 26.77 42.84
C PHE A 11 15.45 25.29 42.79
N ILE A 12 14.50 24.40 43.06
CA ILE A 12 14.65 22.97 42.79
C ILE A 12 14.53 22.80 41.26
N SER A 13 15.67 22.61 40.60
CA SER A 13 15.72 22.24 39.19
C SER A 13 15.22 20.81 39.02
N ALA A 14 13.98 20.67 38.56
CA ALA A 14 13.42 19.39 38.15
C ALA A 14 13.84 19.11 36.70
N THR A 15 15.02 18.52 36.53
CA THR A 15 15.43 17.92 35.25
C THR A 15 14.57 16.68 35.02
N MET A 16 13.44 16.85 34.32
CA MET A 16 12.74 15.70 33.72
C MET A 16 13.65 15.10 32.65
N LEU A 17 14.32 13.99 32.99
CA LEU A 17 14.79 13.05 31.99
C LEU A 17 13.56 12.46 31.30
N ALA A 18 13.17 13.06 30.18
CA ALA A 18 12.30 12.41 29.22
C ALA A 18 13.05 11.20 28.67
N MET A 19 12.82 10.02 29.26
CA MET A 19 13.18 8.79 28.60
C MET A 19 12.37 8.70 27.31
N PRO A 20 12.99 8.52 26.14
CA PRO A 20 12.21 8.17 24.97
C PRO A 20 11.58 6.82 25.27
N ALA A 21 10.25 6.79 25.36
CA ALA A 21 9.53 5.55 25.27
C ALA A 21 9.86 4.99 23.88
N LEU A 22 10.76 4.00 23.83
CA LEU A 22 10.86 3.08 22.71
C LEU A 22 9.52 2.39 22.63
N ALA A 23 8.60 2.96 21.85
CA ALA A 23 7.47 2.22 21.35
C ALA A 23 8.07 1.05 20.57
N GLN A 24 8.01 -0.15 21.14
CA GLN A 24 8.23 -1.40 20.43
C GLN A 24 7.11 -1.55 19.39
N GLY A 25 7.18 -0.77 18.32
CA GLY A 25 6.47 -1.03 17.08
C GLY A 25 7.41 -1.79 16.17
N GLU A 26 6.94 -2.84 15.51
CA GLU A 26 7.68 -3.42 14.40
C GLU A 26 7.90 -2.32 13.34
N ASN A 27 9.12 -1.82 13.26
CA ASN A 27 9.44 -0.74 12.35
C ASN A 27 9.40 -1.27 10.91
N HIS A 28 8.49 -0.70 10.13
CA HIS A 28 8.24 -1.13 8.75
C HIS A 28 9.30 -0.51 7.84
N LEU A 29 10.32 -1.32 7.53
CA LEU A 29 11.45 -0.88 6.73
C LEU A 29 11.05 -0.64 5.27
N GLN A 30 11.59 0.44 4.70
CA GLN A 30 11.54 0.72 3.27
C GLN A 30 12.96 0.61 2.69
N ILE A 31 13.11 -0.18 1.63
CA ILE A 31 14.39 -0.39 0.96
C ILE A 31 14.32 0.33 -0.37
N ILE A 32 15.15 1.35 -0.55
CA ILE A 32 15.17 2.17 -1.77
C ILE A 32 16.46 1.89 -2.54
N VAL A 33 16.35 1.49 -3.80
CA VAL A 33 17.46 1.22 -4.69
C VAL A 33 17.48 2.25 -5.82
N SER A 34 18.61 2.94 -6.01
CA SER A 34 18.84 3.79 -7.18
C SER A 34 19.72 3.07 -8.20
N LYS A 35 19.21 2.89 -9.42
CA LYS A 35 19.97 2.28 -10.53
C LYS A 35 21.04 3.24 -11.06
N GLN A 36 20.82 4.54 -11.11
CA GLN A 36 21.84 5.47 -11.60
C GLN A 36 23.02 5.60 -10.63
N GLN A 37 22.74 5.69 -9.33
CA GLN A 37 23.79 5.79 -8.31
C GLN A 37 24.36 4.44 -7.88
N GLN A 38 23.69 3.32 -8.23
CA GLN A 38 24.06 1.99 -7.76
C GLN A 38 24.16 1.92 -6.23
N THR A 39 23.17 2.51 -5.56
CA THR A 39 23.06 2.56 -4.10
C THR A 39 21.76 1.93 -3.62
N LEU A 40 21.79 1.43 -2.38
CA LEU A 40 20.62 0.98 -1.62
C LEU A 40 20.64 1.67 -0.26
N SER A 41 19.49 2.23 0.12
CA SER A 41 19.25 2.84 1.43
C SER A 41 18.09 2.13 2.12
N VAL A 42 18.25 1.83 3.41
CA VAL A 42 17.19 1.27 4.25
C VAL A 42 16.70 2.36 5.17
N TYR A 43 15.41 2.66 5.07
CA TYR A 43 14.71 3.66 5.85
C TYR A 43 13.86 3.01 6.94
N ASP A 44 13.91 3.62 8.11
CA ASP A 44 12.99 3.43 9.22
C ASP A 44 12.35 4.78 9.54
N GLY A 45 11.08 4.93 9.12
CA GLY A 45 10.46 6.25 9.02
C GLY A 45 11.33 7.19 8.18
N ASN A 46 11.72 8.34 8.74
CA ASN A 46 12.54 9.35 8.05
C ASN A 46 14.06 9.11 8.20
N THR A 47 14.46 8.06 8.92
CA THR A 47 15.87 7.82 9.26
C THR A 47 16.47 6.76 8.36
N VAL A 48 17.61 7.06 7.74
CA VAL A 48 18.41 6.05 7.06
C VAL A 48 19.20 5.25 8.10
N ILE A 49 18.88 3.96 8.25
CA ILE A 49 19.51 3.08 9.26
C ILE A 49 20.63 2.22 8.66
N ALA A 50 20.68 2.09 7.33
CA ALA A 50 21.74 1.38 6.63
C ALA A 50 21.83 1.83 5.18
N THR A 51 23.05 1.82 4.62
CA THR A 51 23.30 2.03 3.20
C THR A 51 24.28 1.01 2.65
N SER A 52 24.22 0.76 1.35
CA SER A 52 25.20 -0.06 0.64
C SER A 52 25.31 0.36 -0.82
N ARG A 53 26.42 -0.01 -1.44
CA ARG A 53 26.52 -0.06 -2.90
C ARG A 53 25.82 -1.32 -3.42
N VAL A 54 25.32 -1.26 -4.63
CA VAL A 54 24.69 -2.40 -5.31
C VAL A 54 25.22 -2.55 -6.72
N SER A 55 24.90 -3.66 -7.38
CA SER A 55 25.05 -3.80 -8.82
C SER A 55 23.76 -4.34 -9.44
N THR A 56 23.08 -3.52 -10.24
CA THR A 56 21.77 -3.86 -10.86
C THR A 56 21.95 -4.50 -12.24
N GLY A 57 20.84 -4.79 -12.93
CA GLY A 57 20.80 -5.42 -14.23
C GLY A 57 21.40 -4.58 -15.35
N LYS A 58 22.28 -5.19 -16.15
CA LYS A 58 22.88 -4.58 -17.36
C LYS A 58 21.83 -4.34 -18.44
N GLU A 59 22.19 -3.59 -19.47
CA GLU A 59 21.36 -3.44 -20.67
C GLU A 59 20.95 -4.80 -21.27
N GLY A 60 19.70 -4.90 -21.72
CA GLY A 60 19.08 -6.16 -22.15
C GLY A 60 18.61 -7.08 -21.00
N HIS A 61 19.04 -6.82 -19.77
CA HIS A 61 18.59 -7.51 -18.55
C HIS A 61 18.38 -6.53 -17.40
N THR A 62 17.81 -5.36 -17.70
CA THR A 62 17.67 -4.26 -16.76
C THR A 62 16.85 -4.68 -15.55
N THR A 63 17.27 -4.31 -14.34
CA THR A 63 16.43 -4.46 -13.15
C THR A 63 15.18 -3.58 -13.32
N PRO A 64 13.96 -4.14 -13.21
CA PRO A 64 12.74 -3.35 -13.36
C PRO A 64 12.68 -2.27 -12.27
N SER A 65 12.26 -1.07 -12.66
CA SER A 65 11.88 -0.03 -11.72
C SER A 65 10.44 -0.25 -11.25
N GLY A 66 10.12 0.18 -10.04
CA GLY A 66 8.82 -0.10 -9.47
C GLY A 66 8.78 -0.16 -7.95
N ILE A 67 7.62 -0.62 -7.47
CA ILE A 67 7.30 -0.87 -6.07
C ILE A 67 7.07 -2.36 -5.93
N PHE A 68 7.81 -2.98 -5.03
CA PHE A 68 7.80 -4.41 -4.80
C PHE A 68 7.74 -4.69 -3.30
N SER A 69 7.43 -5.92 -2.92
CA SER A 69 7.66 -6.40 -1.57
C SER A 69 8.48 -7.69 -1.59
N ILE A 70 9.12 -8.01 -0.46
CA ILE A 70 9.85 -9.28 -0.32
C ILE A 70 8.84 -10.42 -0.20
N ILE A 71 8.75 -11.25 -1.24
CA ILE A 71 7.78 -12.38 -1.33
C ILE A 71 8.39 -13.73 -0.93
N GLN A 72 9.72 -13.83 -0.93
CA GLN A 72 10.42 -15.04 -0.51
C GLN A 72 11.80 -14.70 0.03
N LYS A 73 12.26 -15.46 1.02
CA LYS A 73 13.62 -15.37 1.58
C LYS A 73 14.25 -16.75 1.65
N ALA A 74 15.51 -16.86 1.25
CA ALA A 74 16.30 -18.09 1.38
C ALA A 74 17.78 -17.76 1.65
N LYS A 75 18.37 -18.40 2.67
CA LYS A 75 19.81 -18.26 2.98
C LYS A 75 20.69 -18.85 1.87
N TYR A 76 20.28 -19.99 1.33
CA TYR A 76 20.92 -20.65 0.21
C TYR A 76 19.89 -20.80 -0.91
N HIS A 77 20.19 -20.24 -2.06
CA HIS A 77 19.37 -20.36 -3.27
C HIS A 77 20.29 -20.42 -4.48
N GLU A 78 19.86 -21.15 -5.50
CA GLU A 78 20.52 -21.20 -6.80
C GLU A 78 19.51 -20.76 -7.85
N SER A 79 19.95 -19.97 -8.83
CA SER A 79 19.05 -19.45 -9.86
C SER A 79 18.58 -20.56 -10.79
N ASN A 80 17.27 -20.78 -10.84
CA ASN A 80 16.63 -21.68 -11.80
C ASN A 80 16.75 -21.18 -13.26
N LEU A 81 17.07 -19.90 -13.47
CA LEU A 81 17.12 -19.25 -14.79
C LEU A 81 18.54 -19.09 -15.33
N TYR A 82 19.56 -19.11 -14.46
CA TYR A 82 20.94 -18.81 -14.83
C TYR A 82 21.89 -19.90 -14.32
N SER A 83 21.80 -21.10 -14.92
CA SER A 83 22.74 -22.21 -14.71
C SER A 83 23.06 -22.51 -13.23
N ASN A 84 22.06 -22.47 -12.35
CA ASN A 84 22.23 -22.68 -10.91
C ASN A 84 23.21 -21.70 -10.24
N ALA A 85 23.33 -20.47 -10.75
CA ALA A 85 24.20 -19.47 -10.16
C ALA A 85 23.82 -19.22 -8.70
N PRO A 86 24.77 -19.27 -7.75
CA PRO A 86 24.48 -19.14 -6.33
C PRO A 86 23.99 -17.72 -6.01
N MET A 87 22.93 -17.66 -5.21
CA MET A 87 22.30 -16.43 -4.71
C MET A 87 22.13 -16.52 -3.19
N PRO A 88 23.21 -16.44 -2.39
CA PRO A 88 23.11 -16.49 -0.94
C PRO A 88 22.32 -15.28 -0.40
N TRP A 89 21.63 -15.47 0.71
CA TRP A 89 20.80 -14.44 1.36
C TRP A 89 19.79 -13.80 0.41
N MET A 90 19.21 -14.63 -0.46
CA MET A 90 18.24 -14.22 -1.46
C MET A 90 16.97 -13.69 -0.81
N GLN A 91 16.50 -12.58 -1.36
CA GLN A 91 15.23 -11.95 -1.05
C GLN A 91 14.52 -11.64 -2.36
N ARG A 92 13.57 -12.49 -2.73
CA ARG A 92 12.82 -12.42 -4.00
C ARG A 92 11.79 -11.31 -3.93
N ILE A 93 11.63 -10.60 -5.04
CA ILE A 93 10.66 -9.51 -5.19
C ILE A 93 9.72 -9.67 -6.38
N THR A 94 9.97 -10.62 -7.28
CA THR A 94 9.07 -11.02 -8.37
C THR A 94 9.06 -12.53 -8.55
N TRP A 95 7.95 -13.08 -9.09
CA TRP A 95 7.93 -14.51 -9.42
C TRP A 95 8.76 -14.82 -10.65
N SER A 96 8.90 -13.86 -11.58
CA SER A 96 9.81 -13.94 -12.72
C SER A 96 11.30 -14.06 -12.36
N GLY A 97 11.71 -13.86 -11.10
CA GLY A 97 13.07 -14.18 -10.66
C GLY A 97 13.94 -13.01 -10.23
N VAL A 98 13.41 -11.80 -10.15
CA VAL A 98 14.17 -10.65 -9.65
C VAL A 98 14.28 -10.75 -8.12
N ALA A 99 15.49 -10.58 -7.61
CA ALA A 99 15.80 -10.68 -6.19
C ALA A 99 16.97 -9.78 -5.78
N LEU A 100 17.05 -9.47 -4.49
CA LEU A 100 18.24 -8.94 -3.83
C LEU A 100 19.04 -10.14 -3.29
N HIS A 101 20.35 -10.21 -3.51
CA HIS A 101 21.16 -11.31 -3.01
C HIS A 101 22.64 -10.96 -2.89
N GLU A 102 23.39 -11.75 -2.12
CA GLU A 102 24.85 -11.67 -2.05
C GLU A 102 25.50 -11.98 -3.40
N SER A 103 26.54 -11.23 -3.74
CA SER A 103 27.42 -11.58 -4.86
C SER A 103 28.87 -11.25 -4.55
N SER A 104 29.79 -12.07 -5.08
CA SER A 104 31.24 -11.81 -5.04
C SER A 104 31.65 -10.62 -5.91
N SER A 105 30.82 -10.24 -6.89
CA SER A 105 31.09 -9.11 -7.79
C SER A 105 29.91 -8.13 -7.80
N VAL A 106 30.17 -6.94 -7.27
CA VAL A 106 29.18 -5.86 -7.15
C VAL A 106 29.77 -4.58 -7.74
N PRO A 107 30.12 -4.46 -9.03
CA PRO A 107 30.75 -3.23 -9.53
C PRO A 107 29.83 -2.00 -9.36
N ASN A 108 30.38 -0.78 -9.29
CA ASN A 108 29.60 0.48 -9.22
C ASN A 108 28.94 0.84 -10.57
N ARG A 109 28.41 -0.17 -11.26
CA ARG A 109 27.67 -0.07 -12.51
C ARG A 109 26.71 -1.26 -12.64
N PRO A 110 25.66 -1.15 -13.44
CA PRO A 110 24.83 -2.29 -13.75
C PRO A 110 25.64 -3.41 -14.43
N ALA A 111 25.54 -4.63 -13.90
CA ALA A 111 26.29 -5.80 -14.36
C ALA A 111 25.60 -7.15 -14.11
N SER A 112 24.42 -7.16 -13.50
CA SER A 112 23.65 -8.39 -13.25
C SER A 112 22.73 -8.75 -14.43
N HIS A 113 22.03 -9.89 -14.33
CA HIS A 113 20.98 -10.28 -15.28
C HIS A 113 19.56 -9.97 -14.73
N GLY A 114 19.44 -8.89 -13.94
CA GLY A 114 18.16 -8.38 -13.43
C GLY A 114 18.12 -8.25 -11.92
N CYS A 115 18.79 -9.13 -11.18
CA CYS A 115 18.86 -9.06 -9.71
C CYS A 115 19.65 -7.85 -9.19
N VAL A 116 19.39 -7.46 -7.95
CA VAL A 116 20.19 -6.47 -7.24
C VAL A 116 21.27 -7.20 -6.44
N ARG A 117 22.52 -7.11 -6.88
CA ARG A 117 23.64 -7.75 -6.21
C ARG A 117 24.13 -6.88 -5.05
N LEU A 118 24.40 -7.53 -3.91
CA LEU A 118 24.82 -6.90 -2.66
C LEU A 118 26.18 -7.45 -2.19
N PRO A 119 27.01 -6.62 -1.52
CA PRO A 119 28.18 -7.12 -0.82
C PRO A 119 27.77 -8.12 0.28
N ALA A 120 28.60 -9.13 0.51
CA ALA A 120 28.30 -10.26 1.39
C ALA A 120 27.86 -9.86 2.82
N GLU A 121 28.60 -8.95 3.47
CA GLU A 121 28.25 -8.47 4.81
C GLU A 121 26.92 -7.76 4.85
N PHE A 122 26.66 -6.91 3.85
CA PHE A 122 25.42 -6.17 3.77
C PHE A 122 24.23 -7.07 3.44
N ALA A 123 24.40 -8.06 2.55
CA ALA A 123 23.37 -9.04 2.23
C ALA A 123 22.90 -9.80 3.49
N ARG A 124 23.85 -10.26 4.32
CA ARG A 124 23.57 -10.88 5.62
C ARG A 124 22.82 -9.93 6.56
N LYS A 125 23.30 -8.70 6.71
CA LYS A 125 22.69 -7.69 7.56
C LYS A 125 21.26 -7.37 7.12
N LEU A 126 21.07 -7.11 5.83
CA LEU A 126 19.77 -6.81 5.22
C LEU A 126 18.80 -7.99 5.38
N TYR A 127 19.27 -9.21 5.15
CA TYR A 127 18.46 -10.41 5.34
C TYR A 127 17.99 -10.56 6.79
N GLY A 128 18.84 -10.23 7.76
CA GLY A 128 18.50 -10.31 9.19
C GLY A 128 17.50 -9.26 9.66
N MET A 129 17.52 -8.06 9.07
CA MET A 129 16.65 -6.95 9.51
C MET A 129 15.27 -6.91 8.82
N THR A 130 15.07 -7.68 7.75
CA THR A 130 13.85 -7.62 6.91
C THR A 130 13.00 -8.88 7.05
N THR A 131 11.69 -8.72 6.89
CA THR A 131 10.69 -9.81 6.87
C THR A 131 10.02 -9.91 5.50
N LEU A 132 9.18 -10.93 5.31
CA LEU A 132 8.30 -10.97 4.13
C LEU A 132 7.35 -9.77 4.18
N GLY A 133 7.06 -9.19 3.01
CA GLY A 133 6.21 -8.02 2.87
C GLY A 133 6.93 -6.68 3.12
N ALA A 134 8.21 -6.70 3.50
CA ALA A 134 9.04 -5.49 3.55
C ALA A 134 9.11 -4.84 2.15
N GLN A 135 8.99 -3.52 2.10
CA GLN A 135 8.81 -2.80 0.84
C GLN A 135 10.15 -2.50 0.19
N VAL A 136 10.26 -2.80 -1.10
CA VAL A 136 11.44 -2.55 -1.95
C VAL A 136 11.02 -1.64 -3.10
N ILE A 137 11.58 -0.44 -3.15
CA ILE A 137 11.34 0.56 -4.17
C ILE A 137 12.60 0.66 -5.04
N ILE A 138 12.47 0.43 -6.35
CA ILE A 138 13.59 0.50 -7.30
C ILE A 138 13.33 1.63 -8.29
N THR A 139 14.24 2.58 -8.37
CA THR A 139 14.10 3.80 -9.19
C THR A 139 15.34 4.00 -10.06
N ASP A 140 15.18 4.71 -11.17
CA ASP A 140 16.31 5.14 -11.99
C ASP A 140 17.16 6.16 -11.21
N ALA A 141 16.61 7.34 -10.96
CA ALA A 141 17.23 8.39 -10.18
C ALA A 141 16.97 8.19 -8.67
N PRO A 142 17.81 8.74 -7.79
CA PRO A 142 17.57 8.71 -6.34
C PRO A 142 16.27 9.42 -5.96
N VAL A 143 15.54 8.79 -5.05
CA VAL A 143 14.33 9.33 -4.41
C VAL A 143 14.49 9.29 -2.90
N VAL A 144 13.84 10.21 -2.20
CA VAL A 144 13.89 10.32 -0.74
C VAL A 144 12.46 10.43 -0.21
N PRO A 145 12.06 9.63 0.79
CA PRO A 145 10.73 9.76 1.39
C PRO A 145 10.56 11.11 2.06
N PHE A 146 9.41 11.75 1.84
CA PHE A 146 9.04 12.99 2.52
C PHE A 146 7.75 12.80 3.31
N ALA A 147 7.59 13.57 4.40
CA ALA A 147 6.37 13.54 5.19
C ALA A 147 5.22 14.19 4.40
N ILE A 148 4.02 13.60 4.49
CA ILE A 148 2.84 14.11 3.79
C ILE A 148 1.64 14.15 4.73
N GLN A 149 0.83 15.19 4.58
CA GLN A 149 -0.47 15.33 5.22
C GLN A 149 -1.47 15.73 4.14
N HIS A 150 -2.60 15.03 4.10
CA HIS A 150 -3.66 15.30 3.14
C HIS A 150 -4.98 14.73 3.66
N PRO A 151 -6.13 15.42 3.52
CA PRO A 151 -7.44 14.93 4.02
C PRO A 151 -7.89 13.58 3.45
N PHE A 152 -7.38 13.21 2.27
CA PHE A 152 -7.64 11.90 1.68
C PHE A 152 -6.95 10.74 2.42
N LEU A 153 -5.83 10.97 3.11
CA LEU A 153 -5.09 9.88 3.74
C LEU A 153 -5.91 9.24 4.86
N PHE A 154 -5.74 7.94 5.04
CA PHE A 154 -6.49 7.18 6.03
C PHE A 154 -5.97 7.48 7.44
N ALA A 155 -6.90 7.51 8.39
CA ALA A 155 -6.63 7.66 9.81
C ALA A 155 -7.25 6.46 10.56
N PRO A 156 -6.59 5.90 11.58
CA PRO A 156 -7.14 4.76 12.30
C PRO A 156 -8.50 5.11 12.92
N ALA A 157 -9.45 4.19 12.85
CA ALA A 157 -10.73 4.35 13.53
C ALA A 157 -10.49 4.57 15.03
N HIS A 158 -11.11 5.62 15.58
CA HIS A 158 -10.98 5.95 16.99
C HIS A 158 -11.60 4.83 17.84
N GLN A 159 -10.89 4.36 18.86
CA GLN A 159 -11.39 3.25 19.71
C GLN A 159 -12.76 3.51 20.35
N GLN A 160 -13.17 4.77 20.51
CA GLN A 160 -14.50 5.11 21.06
C GLN A 160 -15.64 4.94 20.05
N ASP A 161 -15.35 4.92 18.75
CA ASP A 161 -16.35 4.77 17.68
C ASP A 161 -16.65 3.30 17.35
N GLN A 162 -15.91 2.36 17.95
CA GLN A 162 -16.25 0.95 17.87
C GLN A 162 -17.41 0.67 18.82
N PRO A 163 -18.61 0.27 18.33
CA PRO A 163 -19.69 -0.13 19.22
C PRO A 163 -19.18 -1.29 20.06
N GLN A 164 -19.11 -1.09 21.37
CA GLN A 164 -18.79 -2.17 22.30
C GLN A 164 -19.88 -3.22 22.14
N LEU A 165 -19.57 -4.30 21.42
CA LEU A 165 -20.37 -5.50 21.45
C LEU A 165 -20.35 -5.98 22.90
N LEU A 166 -21.44 -5.71 23.62
CA LEU A 166 -21.71 -6.22 24.96
C LEU A 166 -21.89 -7.75 24.86
N SER A 167 -20.80 -8.48 24.64
CA SER A 167 -20.77 -9.91 24.81
C SER A 167 -20.80 -10.22 26.30
N ASP A 168 -21.86 -10.93 26.69
CA ASP A 168 -22.04 -11.66 27.95
C ASP A 168 -22.54 -10.88 29.19
N ALA A 169 -23.50 -9.98 28.99
CA ALA A 169 -24.50 -9.75 30.03
C ALA A 169 -25.38 -11.01 30.15
N LYS A 170 -24.93 -11.97 30.97
CA LYS A 170 -25.72 -13.12 31.40
C LYS A 170 -26.97 -12.60 32.10
N LEU A 171 -28.09 -12.53 31.37
CA LEU A 171 -29.41 -12.21 31.90
C LEU A 171 -29.72 -13.21 33.02
N ARG A 172 -29.54 -12.78 34.27
CA ARG A 172 -30.12 -13.47 35.43
C ARG A 172 -31.63 -13.25 35.35
N GLY A 173 -32.36 -14.32 35.09
CA GLY A 173 -33.82 -14.34 35.20
C GLY A 173 -34.24 -13.86 36.58
N ALA A 174 -35.16 -12.91 36.60
CA ALA A 174 -35.80 -12.44 37.81
C ALA A 174 -36.93 -13.42 38.17
N ASP A 175 -36.64 -14.35 39.08
CA ASP A 175 -37.69 -15.06 39.81
C ASP A 175 -38.15 -14.15 40.96
N VAL A 176 -39.41 -13.74 40.88
CA VAL A 176 -40.10 -12.92 41.87
C VAL A 176 -40.57 -13.82 43.02
N ALA A 177 -40.06 -13.58 44.23
CA ALA A 177 -40.70 -14.01 45.48
C ALA A 177 -40.68 -12.86 46.50
N PRO A 178 -41.76 -12.62 47.26
CA PRO A 178 -41.91 -11.43 48.08
C PRO A 178 -41.33 -11.63 49.48
N GLY A 179 -40.47 -10.71 49.93
CA GLY A 179 -39.97 -10.71 51.31
C GLY A 179 -38.96 -9.60 51.58
N LYS A 180 -39.33 -8.65 52.44
CA LYS A 180 -38.54 -7.49 52.87
C LYS A 180 -37.13 -7.84 53.35
N LYS A 181 -36.12 -7.08 52.87
CA LYS A 181 -34.97 -6.52 53.63
C LYS A 181 -34.29 -5.42 52.78
N PRO A 182 -33.73 -4.36 53.40
CA PRO A 182 -33.24 -3.18 52.70
C PRO A 182 -31.99 -3.49 51.85
N ILE A 183 -31.92 -2.83 50.69
CA ILE A 183 -30.88 -2.99 49.67
C ILE A 183 -29.57 -2.43 50.23
N GLU A 184 -28.61 -3.32 50.47
CA GLU A 184 -27.21 -2.99 50.71
C GLU A 184 -26.56 -2.77 49.33
N VAL A 185 -26.08 -1.54 49.08
CA VAL A 185 -25.45 -1.16 47.82
C VAL A 185 -24.05 -1.78 47.80
N ALA A 186 -23.94 -2.99 47.25
CA ALA A 186 -22.65 -3.57 46.91
C ALA A 186 -22.03 -2.72 45.80
N MET A 187 -20.98 -1.98 46.14
CA MET A 187 -20.08 -1.35 45.19
C MET A 187 -19.51 -2.47 44.31
N ILE A 188 -19.94 -2.54 43.05
CA ILE A 188 -19.24 -3.33 42.04
C ILE A 188 -17.92 -2.61 41.80
N ASP A 189 -16.82 -3.20 42.27
CA ASP A 189 -15.50 -2.88 41.75
C ASP A 189 -15.56 -3.03 40.22
N LEU A 190 -15.46 -1.91 39.51
CA LEU A 190 -15.28 -1.95 38.07
C LEU A 190 -13.99 -2.74 37.81
N PRO A 191 -14.02 -3.84 37.04
CA PRO A 191 -12.79 -4.46 36.61
C PRO A 191 -11.98 -3.42 35.83
N ALA A 192 -10.68 -3.34 36.15
CA ALA A 192 -9.73 -2.54 35.40
C ALA A 192 -9.96 -2.71 33.90
N ALA A 193 -10.04 -1.60 33.17
CA ALA A 193 -10.32 -1.57 31.74
C ALA A 193 -9.51 -2.66 31.03
N LYS A 194 -10.22 -3.67 30.52
CA LYS A 194 -9.64 -4.73 29.70
C LYS A 194 -8.90 -4.02 28.56
N ALA A 195 -7.64 -4.40 28.34
CA ALA A 195 -6.85 -3.88 27.23
C ALA A 195 -7.68 -3.90 25.95
N ALA A 196 -7.59 -2.81 25.19
CA ALA A 196 -8.16 -2.67 23.86
C ALA A 196 -8.03 -3.98 23.07
N PRO A 197 -9.08 -4.45 22.37
CA PRO A 197 -8.89 -5.53 21.43
C PRO A 197 -7.85 -5.08 20.40
N SER A 198 -6.71 -5.76 20.35
CA SER A 198 -5.72 -5.62 19.29
C SER A 198 -6.40 -5.81 17.93
N PRO A 199 -5.92 -5.16 16.85
CA PRO A 199 -6.46 -5.39 15.51
C PRO A 199 -6.51 -6.90 15.23
N ILE A 200 -7.64 -7.34 14.67
CA ILE A 200 -7.98 -8.77 14.43
C ILE A 200 -6.94 -9.45 13.51
N ASN A 201 -6.08 -8.67 12.85
CA ASN A 201 -4.86 -9.11 12.19
C ASN A 201 -3.80 -7.98 12.28
N PRO A 202 -2.59 -8.21 12.82
CA PRO A 202 -1.58 -7.15 12.95
C PRO A 202 -0.95 -6.72 11.61
N SER A 203 -1.09 -7.53 10.55
CA SER A 203 -0.41 -7.27 9.29
C SER A 203 -0.92 -6.02 8.57
N PRO A 204 -0.01 -5.19 8.00
CA PRO A 204 -0.40 -3.97 7.32
C PRO A 204 -1.22 -4.23 6.06
N LEU A 205 -2.14 -3.31 5.75
CA LEU A 205 -2.87 -3.33 4.49
C LEU A 205 -1.95 -2.88 3.34
N ARG A 206 -2.13 -3.51 2.19
CA ARG A 206 -1.57 -3.06 0.92
C ARG A 206 -2.71 -2.58 0.07
N ILE A 207 -2.68 -1.31 -0.33
CA ILE A 207 -3.76 -0.66 -1.05
C ILE A 207 -3.22 -0.16 -2.38
N LEU A 208 -3.95 -0.42 -3.45
CA LEU A 208 -3.68 0.07 -4.79
C LEU A 208 -4.89 0.86 -5.29
N ILE A 209 -4.67 2.08 -5.75
CA ILE A 209 -5.65 2.89 -6.49
C ILE A 209 -5.13 3.09 -7.91
N THR A 210 -5.97 2.74 -8.88
CA THR A 210 -5.65 2.83 -10.31
C THR A 210 -6.92 3.08 -11.11
N TYR A 211 -6.78 3.37 -12.41
CA TYR A 211 -7.91 3.24 -13.33
C TYR A 211 -8.34 1.78 -13.49
N ARG A 212 -9.64 1.58 -13.74
CA ARG A 212 -10.22 0.27 -14.05
C ARG A 212 -9.55 -0.33 -15.29
N ASP A 213 -9.20 -1.60 -15.19
CA ASP A 213 -8.67 -2.38 -16.29
C ASP A 213 -9.77 -3.16 -17.04
N GLU A 214 -9.35 -3.87 -18.10
CA GLU A 214 -10.25 -4.73 -18.86
C GLU A 214 -10.79 -5.89 -18.02
N GLN A 215 -9.99 -6.45 -17.11
CA GLN A 215 -10.40 -7.56 -16.26
C GLN A 215 -11.57 -7.16 -15.36
N GLN A 216 -11.51 -5.98 -14.74
CA GLN A 216 -12.59 -5.45 -13.93
C GLN A 216 -13.85 -5.20 -14.77
N THR A 217 -13.68 -4.68 -15.98
CA THR A 217 -14.80 -4.49 -16.92
C THR A 217 -15.46 -5.83 -17.29
N ILE A 218 -14.68 -6.90 -17.44
CA ILE A 218 -15.20 -8.27 -17.67
C ILE A 218 -15.94 -8.79 -16.43
N ARG A 219 -15.39 -8.61 -15.22
CA ARG A 219 -16.07 -9.03 -13.97
C ARG A 219 -17.42 -8.34 -13.81
N ASP A 220 -17.48 -7.04 -14.08
CA ASP A 220 -18.75 -6.30 -14.05
C ASP A 220 -19.75 -6.87 -15.06
N ALA A 221 -19.29 -7.11 -16.30
CA ALA A 221 -20.13 -7.70 -17.33
C ALA A 221 -20.65 -9.08 -16.91
N GLN A 222 -19.80 -9.95 -16.37
CA GLN A 222 -20.18 -11.27 -15.86
C GLN A 222 -21.23 -11.16 -14.75
N ALA A 223 -21.01 -10.30 -13.75
CA ALA A 223 -21.94 -10.10 -12.64
C ALA A 223 -23.31 -9.61 -13.11
N LEU A 224 -23.34 -8.60 -13.98
CA LEU A 224 -24.58 -8.04 -14.53
C LEU A 224 -25.29 -9.03 -15.45
N LEU A 225 -24.55 -9.78 -16.27
CA LEU A 225 -25.11 -10.82 -17.12
C LEU A 225 -25.80 -11.92 -16.28
N GLN A 226 -25.14 -12.39 -15.21
CA GLN A 226 -25.73 -13.38 -14.31
C GLN A 226 -27.00 -12.86 -13.61
N GLU A 227 -26.98 -11.62 -13.12
CA GLU A 227 -28.15 -10.97 -12.52
C GLU A 227 -29.31 -10.85 -13.50
N LEU A 228 -29.01 -10.67 -14.79
CA LEU A 228 -29.99 -10.63 -15.89
C LEU A 228 -30.36 -12.02 -16.44
N GLY A 229 -29.86 -13.10 -15.83
CA GLY A 229 -30.20 -14.48 -16.16
C GLY A 229 -29.34 -15.13 -17.27
N PHE A 230 -28.23 -14.53 -17.67
CA PHE A 230 -27.28 -15.11 -18.62
C PHE A 230 -26.14 -15.82 -17.87
N ASP A 231 -25.98 -17.13 -18.09
CA ASP A 231 -24.92 -17.92 -17.44
C ASP A 231 -23.53 -17.60 -18.04
N THR A 232 -22.65 -17.06 -17.21
CA THR A 232 -21.27 -16.73 -17.60
C THR A 232 -20.25 -17.80 -17.17
N GLY A 233 -20.66 -18.82 -16.42
CA GLY A 233 -19.79 -19.84 -15.83
C GLY A 233 -18.99 -19.39 -14.59
N GLY A 234 -19.26 -18.18 -14.08
CA GLY A 234 -18.55 -17.59 -12.94
C GLY A 234 -18.22 -16.10 -13.15
N ILE A 235 -17.63 -15.49 -12.12
CA ILE A 235 -17.14 -14.10 -12.12
C ILE A 235 -15.63 -14.12 -11.84
N ASP A 236 -14.85 -14.50 -12.86
CA ASP A 236 -13.39 -14.67 -12.79
C ASP A 236 -12.63 -13.55 -13.53
N GLY A 237 -13.35 -12.66 -14.24
CA GLY A 237 -12.77 -11.62 -15.08
C GLY A 237 -12.15 -12.16 -16.38
N GLN A 238 -12.34 -13.44 -16.70
CA GLN A 238 -11.87 -14.05 -17.92
C GLN A 238 -13.02 -14.22 -18.90
N THR A 239 -12.74 -14.00 -20.18
CA THR A 239 -13.75 -14.20 -21.22
C THR A 239 -13.79 -15.68 -21.61
N GLY A 240 -14.27 -16.57 -20.73
CA GLY A 240 -14.44 -18.00 -21.03
C GLY A 240 -15.53 -18.28 -22.08
N THR A 241 -15.72 -19.55 -22.48
CA THR A 241 -16.75 -19.94 -23.48
C THR A 241 -18.16 -19.51 -23.05
N LEU A 242 -18.54 -19.79 -21.80
CA LEU A 242 -19.85 -19.39 -21.25
C LEU A 242 -20.01 -17.87 -21.21
N THR A 243 -19.00 -17.14 -20.73
CA THR A 243 -18.99 -15.67 -20.75
C THR A 243 -19.15 -15.11 -22.18
N ARG A 244 -18.47 -15.69 -23.18
CA ARG A 244 -18.61 -15.28 -24.59
C ARG A 244 -20.04 -15.49 -25.11
N GLU A 245 -20.64 -16.64 -24.80
CA GLU A 245 -22.01 -16.94 -25.23
C GLU A 245 -23.04 -16.08 -24.49
N ALA A 246 -22.84 -15.80 -23.19
CA ALA A 246 -23.65 -14.85 -22.43
C ALA A 246 -23.61 -13.44 -23.05
N ILE A 247 -22.41 -12.93 -23.37
CA ILE A 247 -22.24 -11.63 -24.04
C ILE A 247 -22.96 -11.62 -25.39
N LYS A 248 -22.78 -12.65 -26.23
CA LYS A 248 -23.46 -12.74 -27.53
C LYS A 248 -24.98 -12.84 -27.37
N GLY A 249 -25.46 -13.63 -26.41
CA GLY A 249 -26.88 -13.78 -26.08
C GLY A 249 -27.50 -12.45 -25.69
N PHE A 250 -26.87 -11.72 -24.78
CA PHE A 250 -27.30 -10.38 -24.39
C PHE A 250 -27.30 -9.40 -25.56
N LYS A 251 -26.22 -9.38 -26.37
CA LYS A 251 -26.15 -8.53 -27.55
C LYS A 251 -27.32 -8.82 -28.51
N ARG A 252 -27.68 -10.08 -28.74
CA ARG A 252 -28.86 -10.46 -29.54
C ARG A 252 -30.15 -9.97 -28.88
N TRP A 253 -30.31 -10.16 -27.57
CA TRP A 253 -31.48 -9.67 -26.82
C TRP A 253 -31.69 -8.16 -26.96
N LYS A 254 -30.59 -7.39 -26.99
CA LYS A 254 -30.59 -5.93 -27.16
C LYS A 254 -30.43 -5.44 -28.60
N SER A 255 -30.43 -6.33 -29.59
CA SER A 255 -30.19 -6.00 -31.00
C SER A 255 -28.88 -5.23 -31.26
N LEU A 256 -27.85 -5.47 -30.43
CA LEU A 256 -26.50 -4.91 -30.58
C LEU A 256 -25.67 -5.75 -31.55
N ASN A 257 -24.69 -5.13 -32.21
CA ASN A 257 -23.81 -5.84 -33.13
C ASN A 257 -22.97 -6.92 -32.41
N PRO A 258 -23.17 -8.22 -32.73
CA PRO A 258 -22.44 -9.30 -32.08
C PRO A 258 -21.02 -9.49 -32.64
N LYS A 259 -20.68 -8.86 -33.77
CA LYS A 259 -19.35 -8.96 -34.41
C LYS A 259 -18.38 -7.93 -33.81
N GLY A 260 -17.09 -8.24 -33.86
CA GLY A 260 -16.02 -7.36 -33.36
C GLY A 260 -15.72 -7.57 -31.87
N ARG A 261 -15.27 -6.51 -31.19
CA ARG A 261 -14.86 -6.57 -29.77
C ARG A 261 -16.05 -7.03 -28.91
N LEU A 262 -15.81 -7.99 -28.01
CA LEU A 262 -16.88 -8.55 -27.17
C LEU A 262 -17.43 -7.50 -26.21
N ILE A 263 -16.55 -6.80 -25.51
CA ILE A 263 -16.94 -5.73 -24.57
C ILE A 263 -16.73 -4.38 -25.24
N THR A 264 -17.81 -3.68 -25.58
CA THR A 264 -17.77 -2.31 -26.11
C THR A 264 -18.39 -1.33 -25.11
N PRO A 265 -18.08 -0.02 -25.19
CA PRO A 265 -18.77 0.98 -24.36
C PRO A 265 -20.30 0.93 -24.50
N GLU A 266 -20.79 0.74 -25.72
CA GLU A 266 -22.22 0.57 -26.02
C GLU A 266 -22.82 -0.67 -25.32
N PHE A 267 -22.10 -1.80 -25.36
CA PHE A 267 -22.53 -3.03 -24.69
C PHE A 267 -22.59 -2.86 -23.16
N MET A 268 -21.56 -2.25 -22.57
CA MET A 268 -21.55 -1.97 -21.13
C MET A 268 -22.67 -1.02 -20.74
N ALA A 269 -22.88 0.06 -21.50
CA ALA A 269 -23.98 0.99 -21.25
C ALA A 269 -25.35 0.29 -21.27
N ALA A 270 -25.59 -0.57 -22.25
CA ALA A 270 -26.82 -1.36 -22.35
C ALA A 270 -26.98 -2.35 -21.18
N LEU A 271 -25.90 -2.99 -20.72
CA LEU A 271 -25.91 -3.87 -19.55
C LEU A 271 -26.31 -3.13 -18.28
N TYR A 272 -25.62 -2.02 -17.97
CA TYR A 272 -25.91 -1.20 -16.80
C TYR A 272 -27.34 -0.65 -16.81
N GLN A 273 -27.80 -0.16 -17.96
CA GLN A 273 -29.17 0.29 -18.14
C GLN A 273 -30.18 -0.84 -17.89
N SER A 274 -29.90 -2.06 -18.37
CA SER A 274 -30.80 -3.21 -18.21
C SER A 274 -30.88 -3.71 -16.76
N ALA A 275 -29.78 -3.61 -16.03
CA ALA A 275 -29.72 -3.93 -14.61
C ALA A 275 -30.19 -2.78 -13.70
N ASN A 276 -30.59 -1.63 -14.28
CA ASN A 276 -30.95 -0.42 -13.54
C ASN A 276 -29.86 0.03 -12.56
N LYS A 277 -28.59 -0.04 -12.98
CA LYS A 277 -27.41 0.32 -12.19
C LYS A 277 -26.65 1.46 -12.86
N PRO A 278 -26.09 2.42 -12.10
CA PRO A 278 -25.22 3.45 -12.67
C PRO A 278 -23.93 2.82 -13.17
N MET A 279 -23.30 3.44 -14.17
CA MET A 279 -21.93 3.06 -14.55
C MET A 279 -20.98 3.33 -13.38
N PRO A 280 -20.02 2.43 -13.12
CA PRO A 280 -19.05 2.61 -12.07
C PRO A 280 -18.13 3.78 -12.41
N PRO A 281 -17.56 4.44 -11.39
CA PRO A 281 -16.53 5.43 -11.62
C PRO A 281 -15.28 4.79 -12.23
N ARG A 282 -14.49 5.58 -12.96
CA ARG A 282 -13.29 5.10 -13.68
C ARG A 282 -12.15 4.63 -12.79
N GLY A 283 -12.12 5.02 -11.51
CA GLY A 283 -11.13 4.55 -10.55
C GLY A 283 -11.57 3.24 -9.90
N HIS A 284 -10.58 2.47 -9.47
CA HIS A 284 -10.78 1.27 -8.69
C HIS A 284 -9.71 1.18 -7.61
N LEU A 285 -10.11 0.64 -6.46
CA LEU A 285 -9.24 0.39 -5.32
C LEU A 285 -9.22 -1.10 -5.05
N TYR A 286 -8.01 -1.63 -4.85
CA TYR A 286 -7.78 -3.01 -4.46
C TYR A 286 -7.06 -3.01 -3.11
N VAL A 287 -7.49 -3.91 -2.22
CA VAL A 287 -6.87 -4.11 -0.91
C VAL A 287 -6.40 -5.55 -0.78
N ARG A 288 -5.15 -5.72 -0.37
CA ARG A 288 -4.54 -6.99 0.01
C ARG A 288 -4.05 -6.92 1.45
N GLN A 289 -3.99 -8.07 2.09
CA GLN A 289 -3.38 -8.26 3.40
C GLN A 289 -2.78 -9.67 3.41
N ASP A 290 -1.57 -9.83 3.97
CA ASP A 290 -0.86 -11.11 4.00
C ASP A 290 -0.77 -11.81 2.64
N PHE A 291 -0.43 -11.04 1.60
CA PHE A 291 -0.32 -11.52 0.22
C PHE A 291 -1.60 -12.07 -0.42
N LYS A 292 -2.76 -11.83 0.20
CA LYS A 292 -4.07 -12.27 -0.28
C LYS A 292 -4.98 -11.08 -0.59
N PRO A 293 -5.82 -11.17 -1.64
CA PRO A 293 -6.90 -10.21 -1.83
C PRO A 293 -7.83 -10.18 -0.62
N LEU A 294 -8.13 -8.98 -0.11
CA LEU A 294 -9.05 -8.78 1.01
C LEU A 294 -10.41 -8.26 0.51
N PHE A 295 -10.40 -7.22 -0.32
CA PHE A 295 -11.55 -6.71 -1.06
C PHE A 295 -11.11 -5.69 -2.10
N ASP A 296 -12.02 -5.29 -2.96
CA ASP A 296 -11.88 -4.19 -3.90
C ASP A 296 -13.16 -3.34 -3.92
N ALA A 297 -13.05 -2.11 -4.42
CA ALA A 297 -14.16 -1.16 -4.46
C ALA A 297 -13.99 -0.12 -5.57
N PRO A 298 -15.09 0.36 -6.18
CA PRO A 298 -15.03 1.49 -7.10
C PRO A 298 -14.58 2.77 -6.38
N VAL A 299 -13.80 3.60 -7.08
CA VAL A 299 -13.31 4.88 -6.58
C VAL A 299 -13.58 5.97 -7.59
N LYS A 300 -14.11 7.10 -7.13
CA LYS A 300 -14.30 8.26 -8.01
C LYS A 300 -12.96 8.99 -8.15
N ILE A 301 -12.54 9.13 -9.40
CA ILE A 301 -11.39 9.94 -9.81
C ILE A 301 -11.93 11.06 -10.70
N ALA A 302 -11.85 12.30 -10.23
CA ALA A 302 -12.18 13.47 -11.02
C ALA A 302 -11.16 13.65 -12.15
N GLN A 303 -11.61 14.20 -13.29
CA GLN A 303 -10.79 14.37 -14.49
C GLN A 303 -10.09 13.06 -14.90
N PRO A 304 -10.85 12.00 -15.21
CA PRO A 304 -10.32 10.65 -15.32
C PRO A 304 -9.52 10.36 -16.61
N ASP A 305 -9.35 11.38 -17.45
CA ASP A 305 -8.49 11.35 -18.64
C ASP A 305 -7.08 11.90 -18.34
N GLN A 306 -6.87 12.54 -17.18
CA GLN A 306 -5.54 12.98 -16.75
C GLN A 306 -4.77 11.82 -16.11
N PRO A 307 -3.47 11.64 -16.38
CA PRO A 307 -2.67 10.60 -15.73
C PRO A 307 -2.64 10.75 -14.20
N LEU A 308 -2.43 9.62 -13.52
CA LEU A 308 -2.21 9.55 -12.07
C LEU A 308 -0.73 9.59 -11.72
N GLY A 309 0.19 9.25 -12.62
CA GLY A 309 1.61 9.07 -12.31
C GLY A 309 1.86 7.77 -11.56
N THR A 310 2.91 7.71 -10.72
CA THR A 310 3.12 6.62 -9.76
C THR A 310 3.66 7.16 -8.45
N PHE A 311 2.87 7.01 -7.39
CA PHE A 311 3.17 7.42 -6.03
C PHE A 311 3.06 6.24 -5.08
N PHE A 312 3.98 6.19 -4.12
CA PHE A 312 3.96 5.24 -3.03
C PHE A 312 3.86 5.99 -1.71
N LEU A 313 2.89 5.61 -0.87
CA LEU A 313 2.70 6.18 0.44
C LEU A 313 2.68 5.06 1.48
N VAL A 314 3.16 5.36 2.69
CA VAL A 314 3.13 4.42 3.81
C VAL A 314 2.85 5.14 5.12
N ALA A 315 1.97 4.56 5.93
CA ALA A 315 1.70 4.97 7.29
C ALA A 315 2.82 4.44 8.20
N THR A 316 3.80 5.26 8.55
CA THR A 316 4.97 4.82 9.33
C THR A 316 4.66 4.69 10.82
N ALA A 317 3.65 5.43 11.31
CA ALA A 317 3.18 5.33 12.68
C ALA A 317 1.66 5.53 12.71
N ILE A 318 0.99 4.79 13.59
CA ILE A 318 -0.44 4.88 13.82
C ILE A 318 -0.68 4.94 15.33
N ASP A 319 -1.47 5.92 15.75
CA ASP A 319 -1.96 6.06 17.11
C ASP A 319 -3.49 5.91 17.12
N GLN A 320 -3.94 4.70 17.46
CA GLN A 320 -5.37 4.37 17.56
C GLN A 320 -6.08 5.14 18.69
N LYS A 321 -5.34 5.65 19.69
CA LYS A 321 -5.93 6.42 20.80
C LYS A 321 -6.24 7.84 20.40
N THR A 322 -5.41 8.44 19.55
CA THR A 322 -5.63 9.81 19.07
C THR A 322 -6.30 9.86 17.71
N GLY A 323 -6.47 8.71 17.05
CA GLY A 323 -7.02 8.66 15.69
C GLY A 323 -6.04 9.17 14.64
N ASN A 324 -4.74 9.24 14.95
CA ASN A 324 -3.75 9.86 14.08
C ASN A 324 -2.88 8.83 13.34
N ALA A 325 -2.47 9.16 12.12
CA ALA A 325 -1.48 8.41 11.36
C ALA A 325 -0.43 9.35 10.78
N THR A 326 0.84 8.96 10.89
CA THR A 326 1.96 9.65 10.25
C THR A 326 2.22 8.98 8.91
N TRP A 327 2.15 9.76 7.84
CA TRP A 327 2.35 9.29 6.47
C TRP A 327 3.63 9.83 5.85
N GLN A 328 4.24 8.99 5.04
CA GLN A 328 5.30 9.37 4.13
C GLN A 328 4.89 9.06 2.70
N ALA A 329 5.48 9.80 1.76
CA ALA A 329 5.31 9.58 0.34
C ALA A 329 6.66 9.52 -0.40
N LEU A 330 6.62 8.81 -1.52
CA LEU A 330 7.65 8.76 -2.55
C LEU A 330 6.97 8.99 -3.90
N THR A 331 7.55 9.89 -4.69
CA THR A 331 7.17 10.11 -6.10
C THR A 331 8.13 9.31 -6.98
N LEU A 332 7.60 8.33 -7.71
CA LEU A 332 8.42 7.48 -8.60
C LEU A 332 8.28 7.91 -10.06
N ASP A 333 7.08 8.34 -10.46
CA ASP A 333 6.83 8.95 -11.75
C ASP A 333 5.80 10.08 -11.61
N ASP A 334 6.21 11.31 -11.94
CA ASP A 334 5.32 12.48 -11.90
C ASP A 334 4.56 12.59 -13.23
N ALA A 335 3.23 12.52 -13.14
CA ALA A 335 2.29 12.71 -14.25
C ALA A 335 2.53 14.01 -15.04
N ARG A 336 3.00 15.08 -14.37
CA ARG A 336 3.31 16.38 -15.00
C ARG A 336 4.56 16.32 -15.87
N SER A 337 5.47 15.39 -15.61
CA SER A 337 6.66 15.19 -16.45
C SER A 337 6.35 14.52 -17.79
N GLN A 338 5.15 13.94 -17.95
CA GLN A 338 4.73 13.28 -19.19
C GLN A 338 4.13 14.26 -20.21
N THR A 339 3.79 15.50 -19.82
CA THR A 339 3.21 16.52 -20.72
C THR A 339 4.23 17.51 -21.29
N ASP A 340 5.47 17.50 -20.80
CA ASP A 340 6.47 18.56 -21.05
C ASP A 340 7.64 18.10 -21.97
N ASP A 341 7.34 17.25 -22.96
CA ASP A 341 8.33 16.62 -23.84
C ASP A 341 8.86 17.54 -24.97
N THR A 342 9.01 18.85 -24.73
CA THR A 342 9.60 19.76 -25.74
C THR A 342 10.79 20.61 -25.31
N THR A 343 11.16 20.73 -24.03
CA THR A 343 12.40 21.43 -23.68
C THR A 343 12.86 21.10 -22.26
N SER A 344 13.85 20.21 -22.09
CA SER A 344 14.71 20.23 -20.89
C SER A 344 16.02 19.53 -21.18
N ILE A 345 16.97 20.34 -21.60
CA ILE A 345 18.40 20.05 -21.67
C ILE A 345 18.87 19.49 -20.32
N VAL A 346 19.64 18.40 -20.41
CA VAL A 346 20.44 17.79 -19.35
C VAL A 346 21.07 18.86 -18.47
N THR A 347 20.51 19.06 -17.29
CA THR A 347 21.18 19.80 -16.22
C THR A 347 21.40 18.83 -15.07
N ILE A 348 22.67 18.57 -14.79
CA ILE A 348 23.13 17.82 -13.61
C ILE A 348 22.62 18.58 -12.38
N HIS A 349 21.51 18.13 -11.79
CA HIS A 349 20.97 18.79 -10.62
C HIS A 349 21.84 18.49 -9.39
N ARG A 350 22.52 19.56 -8.94
CA ARG A 350 22.72 19.87 -7.52
C ARG A 350 21.47 19.51 -6.73
N HIS A 351 21.66 19.15 -5.46
CA HIS A 351 20.61 19.08 -4.45
C HIS A 351 19.70 20.31 -4.61
N ASP A 352 18.49 20.10 -5.11
CA ASP A 352 17.51 21.16 -5.36
C ASP A 352 16.61 21.20 -4.14
N ASP A 353 16.83 22.19 -3.28
CA ASP A 353 16.13 22.34 -2.00
C ASP A 353 14.60 22.49 -2.16
N ASN A 354 14.12 22.76 -3.39
CA ASN A 354 12.70 22.91 -3.72
C ASN A 354 12.03 21.63 -4.24
N LYS A 355 12.79 20.56 -4.50
CA LYS A 355 12.29 19.29 -5.03
C LYS A 355 11.17 18.67 -4.17
N PRO A 356 11.27 18.62 -2.82
CA PRO A 356 10.21 18.04 -1.99
C PRO A 356 8.88 18.79 -2.09
N ALA A 357 8.91 20.13 -2.18
CA ALA A 357 7.69 20.94 -2.32
C ALA A 357 6.99 20.69 -3.66
N SER A 358 7.76 20.55 -4.74
CA SER A 358 7.21 20.23 -6.07
C SER A 358 6.61 18.82 -6.12
N GLU A 359 7.26 17.82 -5.50
CA GLU A 359 6.78 16.45 -5.42
C GLU A 359 5.51 16.35 -4.57
N GLN A 360 5.48 17.04 -3.43
CA GLN A 360 4.31 17.13 -2.56
C GLN A 360 3.12 17.81 -3.26
N SER A 361 3.37 18.87 -4.04
CA SER A 361 2.33 19.51 -4.85
C SER A 361 1.76 18.54 -5.89
N SER A 362 2.59 17.69 -6.50
CA SER A 362 2.14 16.72 -7.49
C SER A 362 1.17 15.70 -6.90
N ILE A 363 1.54 15.10 -5.78
CA ILE A 363 0.76 14.03 -5.17
C ILE A 363 -0.53 14.59 -4.58
N ASN A 364 -0.50 15.79 -3.98
CA ASN A 364 -1.71 16.46 -3.49
C ASN A 364 -2.71 16.70 -4.62
N ALA A 365 -2.26 17.18 -5.78
CA ALA A 365 -3.13 17.38 -6.94
C ALA A 365 -3.83 16.09 -7.41
N VAL A 366 -3.18 14.93 -7.26
CA VAL A 366 -3.80 13.63 -7.56
C VAL A 366 -4.73 13.20 -6.42
N LEU A 367 -4.34 13.36 -5.16
CA LEU A 367 -5.17 13.01 -4.01
C LEU A 367 -6.46 13.84 -3.96
N ASP A 368 -6.43 15.11 -4.33
CA ASP A 368 -7.60 16.00 -4.45
C ASP A 368 -8.65 15.49 -5.46
N ARG A 369 -8.22 14.71 -6.44
CA ARG A 369 -9.10 14.13 -7.47
C ARG A 369 -9.80 12.86 -6.99
N ILE A 370 -9.36 12.26 -5.89
CA ILE A 370 -9.83 10.93 -5.46
C ILE A 370 -10.85 11.05 -4.33
N SER A 371 -11.97 10.37 -4.46
CA SER A 371 -12.98 10.26 -3.39
C SER A 371 -13.50 8.82 -3.25
N LEU A 372 -13.65 8.39 -2.00
CA LEU A 372 -14.09 7.04 -1.61
C LEU A 372 -15.48 7.08 -0.98
N GLU A 373 -16.24 5.99 -1.17
CA GLU A 373 -17.46 5.76 -0.40
C GLU A 373 -17.14 5.67 1.11
N PRO A 374 -17.94 6.29 2.00
CA PRO A 374 -17.66 6.30 3.45
C PRO A 374 -17.50 4.90 4.06
N THR A 375 -18.28 3.94 3.59
CA THR A 375 -18.22 2.54 4.07
C THR A 375 -16.90 1.85 3.67
N THR A 376 -16.38 2.16 2.48
CA THR A 376 -15.09 1.64 2.00
C THR A 376 -13.95 2.24 2.82
N ARG A 377 -13.98 3.56 3.05
CA ARG A 377 -13.02 4.25 3.92
C ARG A 377 -13.02 3.67 5.33
N ALA A 378 -14.19 3.56 5.97
CA ALA A 378 -14.31 3.04 7.32
C ALA A 378 -13.75 1.61 7.46
N ARG A 379 -13.94 0.76 6.44
CA ARG A 379 -13.38 -0.60 6.41
C ARG A 379 -11.85 -0.60 6.41
N ILE A 380 -11.22 0.33 5.67
CA ILE A 380 -9.76 0.51 5.63
C ILE A 380 -9.27 1.05 6.97
N GLU A 381 -9.88 2.11 7.46
CA GLU A 381 -9.50 2.83 8.69
C GLU A 381 -9.64 1.95 9.95
N THR A 382 -10.57 1.00 9.95
CA THR A 382 -10.72 0.02 11.03
C THR A 382 -9.64 -1.07 10.99
N ALA A 383 -9.16 -1.45 9.81
CA ALA A 383 -8.23 -2.57 9.63
C ALA A 383 -6.76 -2.14 9.48
N MET A 384 -6.48 -0.84 9.29
CA MET A 384 -5.13 -0.36 9.07
C MET A 384 -4.24 -0.49 10.32
N THR A 385 -3.01 -0.95 10.10
CA THR A 385 -1.93 -0.97 11.10
C THR A 385 -0.71 -0.22 10.57
N ALA A 386 0.26 0.10 11.45
CA ALA A 386 1.51 0.72 11.03
C ALA A 386 2.15 -0.12 9.91
N GLY A 387 2.74 0.53 8.91
CA GLY A 387 3.21 -0.10 7.70
C GLY A 387 2.18 -0.23 6.58
N THR A 388 0.90 0.09 6.83
CA THR A 388 -0.13 0.15 5.78
C THR A 388 0.33 1.06 4.65
N SER A 389 0.26 0.58 3.42
CA SER A 389 0.77 1.31 2.25
C SER A 389 -0.31 1.55 1.21
N LEU A 390 -0.26 2.71 0.56
CA LEU A 390 -1.11 3.11 -0.54
C LEU A 390 -0.24 3.39 -1.77
N THR A 391 -0.48 2.65 -2.86
CA THR A 391 0.08 2.95 -4.17
C THR A 391 -0.99 3.58 -5.05
N ILE A 392 -0.67 4.70 -5.69
CA ILE A 392 -1.53 5.32 -6.70
C ILE A 392 -0.75 5.26 -8.01
N THR A 393 -1.31 4.65 -9.05
CA THR A 393 -0.58 4.47 -10.31
C THR A 393 -1.47 4.32 -11.54
N ASP A 394 -0.95 4.70 -12.70
CA ASP A 394 -1.54 4.40 -14.02
C ASP A 394 -1.29 2.96 -14.49
N GLN A 395 -0.37 2.22 -13.85
CA GLN A 395 0.09 0.91 -14.33
C GLN A 395 -0.91 -0.24 -14.09
N GLY A 396 -1.96 -0.04 -13.29
CA GLY A 396 -2.92 -1.08 -12.96
C GLY A 396 -2.36 -2.20 -12.07
N VAL A 397 -3.08 -3.32 -12.02
CA VAL A 397 -2.58 -4.56 -11.41
C VAL A 397 -1.65 -5.25 -12.40
N GLY A 398 -0.34 -5.16 -12.15
CA GLY A 398 0.67 -5.75 -13.03
C GLY A 398 0.69 -7.28 -13.03
N PRO A 399 1.28 -7.92 -14.06
CA PRO A 399 1.30 -9.37 -14.22
C PRO A 399 2.09 -10.14 -13.15
N GLU A 400 2.94 -9.44 -12.40
CA GLU A 400 3.66 -10.01 -11.24
C GLU A 400 2.79 -10.04 -9.97
N THR A 401 1.64 -9.36 -9.95
CA THR A 401 0.73 -9.41 -8.82
C THR A 401 -0.14 -10.66 -8.92
N SER A 402 0.07 -11.64 -8.04
CA SER A 402 -0.66 -12.90 -8.02
C SER A 402 -0.94 -13.35 -6.58
N ASP A 403 -1.53 -14.53 -6.41
CA ASP A 403 -1.56 -15.16 -5.09
C ASP A 403 -0.12 -15.35 -4.56
N GLY A 404 0.09 -15.03 -3.29
CA GLY A 404 1.42 -15.05 -2.67
C GLY A 404 2.25 -13.79 -2.88
N THR A 405 1.70 -12.73 -3.48
CA THR A 405 2.34 -11.40 -3.55
C THR A 405 1.46 -10.29 -2.99
N ASP A 406 2.10 -9.17 -2.65
CA ASP A 406 1.42 -7.89 -2.52
C ASP A 406 1.21 -7.31 -3.92
N PHE A 407 0.83 -6.04 -4.01
CA PHE A 407 0.88 -5.33 -5.28
C PHE A 407 2.33 -5.13 -5.72
N ILE A 408 2.68 -5.70 -6.87
CA ILE A 408 3.93 -5.44 -7.57
C ILE A 408 3.61 -4.48 -8.72
N THR A 409 4.16 -3.27 -8.62
CA THR A 409 3.99 -2.22 -9.63
C THR A 409 5.30 -2.07 -10.38
N ILE A 410 5.33 -2.42 -11.66
CA ILE A 410 6.50 -2.19 -12.52
C ILE A 410 6.27 -0.91 -13.31
N ILE A 411 7.25 -0.01 -13.25
CA ILE A 411 7.25 1.24 -14.02
C ILE A 411 8.05 1.00 -15.30
N PRO A 412 7.44 1.18 -16.49
CA PRO A 412 8.14 1.09 -17.75
C PRO A 412 9.35 2.03 -17.80
N PRO A 413 10.45 1.66 -18.46
CA PRO A 413 11.54 2.59 -18.69
C PRO A 413 11.02 3.80 -19.48
N LYS A 414 11.34 5.02 -19.04
CA LYS A 414 11.12 6.21 -19.86
C LYS A 414 11.95 6.06 -21.13
N ASN A 415 11.31 6.10 -22.30
CA ASN A 415 11.98 6.01 -23.59
C ASN A 415 13.16 6.99 -23.60
N ARG A 416 14.36 6.48 -23.90
CA ARG A 416 15.57 7.29 -24.07
C ARG A 416 15.72 7.71 -25.51
#